data_AF-A0A402ACD0-F1
#
_entry.id   AF-A0A402ACD0-F1
#
_cell.length_a   1.000
_cell.length_b   1.000
_cell.length_c   1.000
_cell.angle_alpha   90.00
_cell.angle_beta   90.00
_cell.angle_gamma   90.00
#
_symmetry.space_group_name_H-M   'P 1'
#
loop_
_entity.id
_entity.type
_entity.pdbx_description
1 polymer ?
#
loop_
_entity_poly.entity_id
_entity_poly.type
_entity_poly.pdbx_seq_one_letter_code
_entity_poly.pdbx_strand_id
1 'polypeptide(L)'
;MRLEALDQWQEAFEQFHARFADLFERTESREQAKKYLRGLLANVGCKNSWQLAEVVGQGIPDRMQRLLYRVPWDAEAARDR
;
A
#
# COMPACT_ATOMS: atom_id res chain seq x y z
N MET A 1 -10.40 -1.32 -20.92
CA MET A 1 -9.72 -2.40 -20.15
C MET A 1 -10.75 -3.49 -19.89
N ARG A 2 -10.44 -4.76 -20.18
CA ARG A 2 -11.37 -5.90 -19.98
C ARG A 2 -11.48 -6.22 -18.48
N LEU A 3 -12.66 -6.57 -17.98
CA LEU A 3 -12.90 -6.92 -16.57
C LEU A 3 -11.98 -8.07 -16.10
N GLU A 4 -11.80 -9.09 -16.93
CA GLU A 4 -10.87 -10.20 -16.63
C GLU A 4 -9.42 -9.74 -16.40
N ALA A 5 -8.96 -8.72 -17.14
CA ALA A 5 -7.62 -8.18 -16.96
C ALA A 5 -7.49 -7.37 -15.67
N LEU A 6 -8.58 -6.74 -15.21
CA LEU A 6 -8.64 -6.07 -13.92
C LEU A 6 -8.57 -7.07 -12.77
N ASP A 7 -9.32 -8.17 -12.87
CA ASP A 7 -9.33 -9.22 -11.84
C ASP A 7 -7.96 -9.90 -11.72
N GLN A 8 -7.34 -10.24 -12.85
CA GLN A 8 -5.97 -10.77 -12.88
C GLN A 8 -4.96 -9.80 -12.26
N TRP A 9 -5.08 -8.51 -12.57
CA TRP A 9 -4.19 -7.50 -11.99
C TRP A 9 -4.40 -7.36 -10.49
N GLN A 10 -5.65 -7.38 -10.03
CA GLN A 10 -5.98 -7.34 -8.62
C GLN A 10 -5.40 -8.56 -7.90
N GLU A 11 -5.57 -9.77 -8.44
CA GLU A 11 -5.03 -10.99 -7.84
C GLU A 11 -3.50 -10.97 -7.79
N ALA A 12 -2.83 -10.60 -8.89
CA ALA A 12 -1.38 -10.46 -8.93
C ALA A 12 -0.87 -9.44 -7.90
N PHE A 13 -1.59 -8.33 -7.72
CA PHE A 13 -1.28 -7.34 -6.70
C PHE A 13 -1.42 -7.90 -5.28
N GLU A 14 -2.49 -8.65 -4.99
CA GLU A 14 -2.66 -9.34 -3.69
C GLU A 14 -1.53 -10.34 -3.41
N GLN A 15 -1.20 -11.17 -4.40
CA GLN A 15 -0.12 -12.16 -4.30
C GLN A 15 1.24 -11.49 -4.07
N PHE A 16 1.54 -10.42 -4.81
CA PHE A 16 2.75 -9.63 -4.60
C PHE A 16 2.81 -9.10 -3.16
N HIS A 17 1.73 -8.48 -2.69
CA HIS A 17 1.69 -7.90 -1.35
C HIS A 17 1.78 -8.96 -0.23
N ALA A 18 1.21 -10.14 -0.45
CA ALA A 18 1.27 -11.25 0.51
C ALA A 18 2.71 -11.71 0.82
N ARG A 19 3.65 -11.54 -0.12
CA ARG A 19 5.08 -11.84 0.09
C ARG A 19 5.75 -11.02 1.19
N PHE A 20 5.14 -9.93 1.63
CA PHE A 20 5.69 -9.02 2.65
C PHE A 20 4.91 -9.10 3.97
N ALA A 21 3.95 -10.02 4.09
CA ALA A 21 3.05 -10.09 5.23
C ALA A 21 3.77 -10.29 6.57
N ASP A 22 4.88 -11.02 6.57
CA ASP A 22 5.73 -11.31 7.73
C ASP A 22 6.56 -10.11 8.20
N LEU A 23 6.67 -9.06 7.38
CA LEU A 23 7.41 -7.84 7.73
C LEU A 23 6.58 -6.89 8.60
N PHE A 24 5.29 -7.17 8.81
CA PHE A 24 4.40 -6.35 9.61
C PHE A 24 3.90 -7.11 10.83
N GLU A 25 4.02 -6.51 12.01
CA GLU A 25 3.51 -7.11 13.26
C GLU A 25 1.97 -7.22 13.30
N ARG A 26 1.27 -6.33 12.58
CA ARG A 26 -0.18 -6.18 12.65
C ARG A 26 -0.82 -6.21 11.28
N THR A 27 -1.99 -6.86 11.20
CA THR A 27 -2.80 -6.91 9.97
C THR A 27 -3.20 -5.51 9.49
N GLU A 28 -3.55 -4.58 10.38
CA GLU A 28 -3.94 -3.22 10.00
C GLU A 28 -2.80 -2.44 9.35
N SER A 29 -1.57 -2.64 9.83
CA SER A 29 -0.35 -2.06 9.27
C SER A 29 -0.09 -2.58 7.86
N ARG A 30 -0.22 -3.90 7.68
CA ARG A 30 -0.13 -4.58 6.39
C ARG A 30 -1.19 -4.06 5.41
N GLU A 31 -2.45 -3.96 5.83
CA GLU A 31 -3.52 -3.41 4.99
C GLU A 31 -3.28 -1.93 4.64
N GLN A 32 -2.63 -1.17 5.52
CA GLN A 32 -2.27 0.22 5.22
C GLN A 32 -1.11 0.30 4.23
N ALA A 33 -0.10 -0.58 4.31
CA ALA A 33 0.99 -0.66 3.33
C ALA A 33 0.46 -0.96 1.92
N LYS A 34 -0.50 -1.88 1.83
CA LYS A 34 -1.21 -2.21 0.59
C LYS A 34 -1.88 -0.98 -0.02
N LYS A 35 -2.60 -0.20 0.79
CA LYS A 35 -3.25 1.05 0.36
C LYS A 35 -2.22 2.09 -0.07
N TYR A 36 -1.15 2.24 0.69
CA TYR A 36 -0.06 3.14 0.36
C TYR A 36 0.55 2.82 -1.02
N LEU A 37 0.84 1.54 -1.28
CA LEU A 37 1.35 1.09 -2.58
C LEU A 37 0.35 1.34 -3.73
N ARG A 38 -0.96 1.09 -3.53
CA ARG A 38 -1.98 1.45 -4.53
C ARG A 38 -1.98 2.94 -4.84
N GLY A 39 -1.85 3.79 -3.82
CA GLY A 39 -1.69 5.23 -3.99
C GLY A 39 -0.45 5.60 -4.82
N LEU A 40 0.68 4.95 -4.54
CA LEU A 40 1.93 5.17 -5.28
C LEU A 40 1.83 4.76 -6.75
N LEU A 41 1.06 3.72 -7.07
CA LEU A 41 0.84 3.26 -8.45
C LEU A 41 -0.23 4.06 -9.22
N ALA A 42 -1.08 4.83 -8.53
CA ALA A 42 -2.13 5.61 -9.17
C ALA A 42 -1.56 6.75 -10.04
N ASN A 43 -2.28 7.17 -11.08
CA ASN A 43 -1.84 8.30 -11.92
C ASN A 43 -2.18 9.65 -11.26
N VAL A 44 -1.45 10.03 -10.20
CA VAL A 44 -1.61 11.32 -9.50
C VAL A 44 -0.35 12.17 -9.58
N GLY A 45 -0.53 13.48 -9.73
CA GLY A 45 0.57 14.42 -9.93
C GLY A 45 1.51 14.58 -8.74
N CYS A 46 0.99 14.50 -7.50
CA CYS A 46 1.80 14.55 -6.29
C CYS A 46 1.65 13.26 -5.47
N LYS A 47 2.76 12.73 -4.97
CA LYS A 47 2.82 11.49 -4.17
C LYS A 47 2.97 11.74 -2.68
N ASN A 48 2.36 12.81 -2.19
CA ASN A 48 2.36 13.12 -0.76
C ASN A 48 1.27 12.32 -0.02
N SER A 49 1.41 12.18 1.30
CA SER A 49 0.49 11.35 2.12
C SER A 49 -0.98 11.76 2.03
N TRP A 50 -1.27 13.04 1.77
CA TRP A 50 -2.64 13.52 1.58
C TRP A 50 -3.23 13.00 0.27
N GLN A 51 -2.52 13.21 -0.85
CA GLN A 51 -2.98 12.76 -2.16
C GLN A 51 -3.14 11.24 -2.21
N LEU A 52 -2.22 10.51 -1.57
CA LEU A 52 -2.32 9.05 -1.49
C LEU A 52 -3.54 8.60 -0.68
N ALA A 53 -3.86 9.29 0.42
CA ALA A 53 -5.03 9.00 1.24
C ALA A 53 -6.32 9.19 0.42
N GLU A 54 -6.44 10.29 -0.32
CA GLU A 54 -7.58 10.57 -1.19
C GLU A 54 -7.79 9.48 -2.24
N VAL A 55 -6.72 9.05 -2.91
CA VAL A 55 -6.76 7.98 -3.93
C VAL A 55 -7.37 6.69 -3.41
N VAL A 56 -7.15 6.36 -2.14
CA VAL A 56 -7.68 5.13 -1.52
C VAL A 56 -8.93 5.36 -0.66
N GLY A 57 -9.57 6.52 -0.78
CA GLY A 57 -10.81 6.85 -0.07
C GLY A 57 -10.62 7.10 1.43
N GLN A 58 -9.43 7.49 1.89
CA GLN A 58 -9.18 7.92 3.26
C GLN A 58 -9.35 9.43 3.39
N GLY A 59 -10.14 9.88 4.37
CA GLY A 59 -10.44 11.30 4.56
C GLY A 59 -9.33 12.13 5.24
N ILE A 60 -8.28 11.49 5.76
CA ILE A 60 -7.14 12.15 6.41
C ILE A 60 -5.83 11.38 6.13
N PRO A 61 -4.66 12.05 6.13
CA PRO A 61 -3.38 11.43 5.80
C PRO A 61 -2.78 10.60 6.94
N ASP A 62 -3.30 10.69 8.17
CA ASP A 62 -2.70 10.11 9.38
C ASP A 62 -2.25 8.66 9.23
N ARG A 63 -3.07 7.81 8.60
CA ARG A 63 -2.74 6.39 8.46
C ARG A 63 -1.59 6.18 7.45
N MET A 64 -1.54 6.99 6.39
CA MET A 64 -0.41 6.99 5.44
C MET A 64 0.87 7.44 6.11
N GLN A 65 0.80 8.51 6.91
CA GLN A 65 1.98 9.02 7.58
C GLN A 65 2.45 8.05 8.68
N ARG A 66 1.55 7.54 9.54
CA ARG A 66 1.89 6.60 10.62
C ARG A 66 2.58 5.34 10.10
N LEU A 67 2.19 4.84 8.92
CA LEU A 67 2.88 3.74 8.26
C LEU A 67 4.39 4.03 8.07
N LEU A 68 4.73 5.27 7.70
CA LEU A 68 6.10 5.67 7.38
C LEU A 68 6.95 6.01 8.61
N TYR A 69 6.36 6.63 9.64
CA TYR A 69 7.14 7.17 10.78
C TYR A 69 6.92 6.45 12.11
N ARG A 70 5.92 5.58 12.24
CA ARG A 70 5.51 5.02 13.55
C ARG A 70 5.27 3.52 13.57
N VAL A 71 4.78 2.95 12.48
CA VAL A 71 4.50 1.52 12.40
C VAL A 71 5.83 0.77 12.36
N PRO A 72 6.05 -0.24 13.23
CA PRO A 72 7.18 -1.14 13.09
C PRO A 72 6.95 -2.06 11.88
N TRP A 73 7.85 -1.97 10.91
CA TRP A 73 7.98 -2.91 9.79
C TRP A 73 9.43 -2.88 9.28
N ASP A 74 9.89 -4.00 8.72
CA ASP A 74 11.28 -4.11 8.25
C ASP A 74 11.41 -3.59 6.81
N ALA A 75 11.82 -2.34 6.67
CA ALA A 75 11.99 -1.68 5.38
C ALA A 75 13.20 -2.21 4.58
N GLU A 76 14.27 -2.59 5.27
CA GLU A 76 15.47 -3.18 4.68
C GLU A 76 15.14 -4.55 4.08
N ALA A 77 14.46 -5.42 4.83
CA ALA A 77 14.03 -6.73 4.34
C ALA A 77 13.01 -6.61 3.19
N ALA A 78 12.18 -5.56 3.17
CA ALA A 78 11.28 -5.30 2.06
C ALA A 78 12.01 -4.87 0.79
N ARG A 79 13.08 -4.06 0.90
CA ARG A 79 13.90 -3.60 -0.23
C ARG A 79 14.66 -4.75 -0.88
N ASP A 80 15.16 -5.69 -0.07
CA ASP A 80 16.03 -6.77 -0.53
C ASP A 80 15.23 -8.00 -1.07
N ARG A 81 13.90 -7.88 -1.18
CA ARG A 81 12.97 -8.90 -1.70
C ARG A 81 12.39 -8.57 -3.08
#